data_AF-A0A4Y4DS07-F1
#
_entry.id   AF-A0A4Y4DS07-F1
#
_cell.length_a   1.000
_cell.length_b   1.000
_cell.length_c   1.000
_cell.angle_alpha   90.00
_cell.angle_beta   90.00
_cell.angle_gamma   90.00
#
_symmetry.space_group_name_H-M   'P 1'
#
loop_
_entity.id
_entity.type
_entity.pdbx_description
1 polymer ?
#
loop_
_entity_poly.entity_id
_entity_poly.type
_entity_poly.pdbx_seq_one_letter_code
_entity_poly.pdbx_strand_id
1 'polypeptide(L)'
;MHPALDIADCAELVRVTRNSIIESRHLGIAVVLGPDGEQLAAFGNPQALVFPRSALKPFQAIGSLRAGAKLSDEATALACASHVGTRQHQELAASMLAQAGRSQEDLQCPLSWPGDAKTRQQMISGNEPKNHLAFNCSGKHAAFLNAAIALDQDPHTYLDPAGAVQASALAAMEEFCGPIRFLGTDGCGAPAPQMSLHSLASGFHRLVASEDAHALQVASAIRRHPWAIRGPGSPNTLVAERTGIIAKLGAEGVLAMAAPSGHSVAVKMLDGSQRGTDLLALGLLASFGALEPEDHNWLVDQLTPEAATAGAKAAGLELKGIDF
;
A
#
# COMPACT_ATOMS: atom_id res chain seq x y z
N MET A 1 -17.45 21.07 6.10
CA MET A 1 -17.08 20.59 4.75
C MET A 1 -15.70 19.97 4.85
N HIS A 2 -15.52 18.70 4.47
CA HIS A 2 -14.18 18.10 4.42
C HIS A 2 -13.53 18.58 3.11
N PRO A 3 -12.44 19.35 3.16
CA PRO A 3 -11.88 19.94 1.94
C PRO A 3 -11.41 18.82 1.01
N ALA A 4 -11.83 18.90 -0.25
CA ALA A 4 -11.29 18.06 -1.31
C ALA A 4 -9.86 18.49 -1.62
N LEU A 5 -9.04 17.54 -2.08
CA LEU A 5 -7.72 17.85 -2.64
C LEU A 5 -7.91 18.72 -3.89
N ASP A 6 -7.27 19.89 -3.92
CA ASP A 6 -7.37 20.84 -5.04
C ASP A 6 -6.10 20.83 -5.89
N ILE A 7 -6.20 21.32 -7.13
CA ILE A 7 -5.03 21.49 -7.99
C ILE A 7 -4.02 22.49 -7.40
N ALA A 8 -4.49 23.49 -6.64
CA ALA A 8 -3.63 24.46 -5.95
C ALA A 8 -2.79 23.81 -4.82
N ASP A 9 -3.20 22.65 -4.31
CA ASP A 9 -2.39 21.86 -3.38
C ASP A 9 -1.27 21.10 -4.08
N CYS A 10 -1.28 21.00 -5.40
CA CYS A 10 -0.41 20.08 -6.14
C CYS A 10 0.77 20.78 -6.81
N ALA A 11 1.91 20.09 -6.87
CA ALA A 11 3.01 20.40 -7.77
C ALA A 11 2.98 19.46 -8.97
N GLU A 12 3.58 19.86 -10.08
CA GLU A 12 3.90 18.92 -11.16
C GLU A 12 5.03 17.99 -10.71
N LEU A 13 4.78 16.69 -10.68
CA LEU A 13 5.73 15.69 -10.18
C LEU A 13 6.36 14.87 -11.31
N VAL A 14 5.54 14.44 -12.28
CA VAL A 14 5.97 13.55 -13.37
C VAL A 14 5.54 14.14 -14.72
N ARG A 15 6.42 14.09 -15.71
CA ARG A 15 6.10 14.32 -17.12
C ARG A 15 6.19 13.02 -17.89
N VAL A 16 5.25 12.82 -18.79
CA VAL A 16 5.36 11.82 -19.84
C VAL A 16 5.76 12.57 -21.10
N THR A 17 6.86 12.18 -21.73
CA THR A 17 7.28 12.72 -23.01
C THR A 17 7.08 11.70 -24.13
N ARG A 18 6.95 12.18 -25.36
CA ARG A 18 7.05 11.39 -26.59
C ARG A 18 7.84 12.16 -27.62
N ASN A 19 8.93 11.56 -28.11
CA ASN A 19 9.87 12.23 -29.01
C ASN A 19 10.37 13.57 -28.42
N SER A 20 10.69 13.59 -27.12
CA SER A 20 11.10 14.80 -26.37
C SER A 20 10.04 15.90 -26.24
N ILE A 21 8.80 15.66 -26.67
CA ILE A 21 7.67 16.57 -26.47
C ILE A 21 6.87 16.11 -25.25
N ILE A 22 6.52 17.03 -24.36
CA ILE A 22 5.69 16.71 -23.19
C ILE A 22 4.27 16.36 -23.67
N GLU A 23 3.89 15.11 -23.50
CA GLU A 23 2.58 14.56 -23.85
C GLU A 23 1.61 14.61 -22.66
N SER A 24 2.09 14.39 -21.43
CA SER A 24 1.27 14.45 -20.22
C SER A 24 2.04 15.00 -19.04
N ARG A 25 1.30 15.65 -18.13
CA ARG A 25 1.80 16.17 -16.86
C ARG A 25 0.96 15.57 -15.74
N HIS A 26 1.60 14.85 -14.83
CA HIS A 26 0.93 14.35 -13.63
C HIS A 26 1.28 15.27 -12.45
N LEU A 27 0.24 15.94 -11.94
CA LEU A 27 0.33 16.77 -10.75
C LEU A 27 0.04 15.93 -9.52
N GLY A 28 0.62 16.30 -8.39
CA GLY A 28 0.41 15.60 -7.13
C GLY A 28 1.13 16.26 -5.96
N ILE A 29 1.20 15.53 -4.86
CA ILE A 29 1.91 15.91 -3.65
C ILE A 29 2.90 14.81 -3.31
N ALA A 30 4.11 15.19 -2.90
CA ALA A 30 5.11 14.27 -2.37
C ALA A 30 5.72 14.83 -1.09
N VAL A 31 5.95 13.97 -0.10
CA VAL A 31 6.59 14.30 1.17
C VAL A 31 7.69 13.29 1.44
N VAL A 32 8.89 13.77 1.77
CA VAL A 32 10.03 12.93 2.18
C VAL A 32 10.41 13.28 3.61
N LEU A 33 10.51 12.27 4.46
CA LEU A 33 11.03 12.40 5.83
C LEU A 33 12.39 11.74 5.97
N GLY A 34 13.23 12.34 6.82
CA GLY A 34 14.54 11.84 7.19
C GLY A 34 14.48 10.72 8.24
N PRO A 35 15.65 10.19 8.64
CA PRO A 35 15.76 9.08 9.58
C PRO A 35 15.35 9.47 11.02
N ASP A 36 15.30 10.76 11.32
CA ASP A 36 14.81 11.37 12.56
C ASP A 36 13.36 11.86 12.48
N GLY A 37 12.72 11.68 11.33
CA GLY A 37 11.35 12.14 11.06
C GLY A 37 11.23 13.60 10.63
N GLU A 38 12.34 14.32 10.43
CA GLU A 38 12.31 15.68 9.88
C GLU A 38 11.83 15.67 8.42
N GLN A 39 11.04 16.68 8.02
CA GLN A 39 10.62 16.84 6.62
C GLN A 39 11.77 17.38 5.75
N LEU A 40 12.46 16.48 5.04
CA LEU A 40 13.56 16.82 4.13
C LEU A 40 13.06 17.51 2.85
N ALA A 41 11.91 17.10 2.34
CA ALA A 41 11.29 17.71 1.16
C ALA A 41 9.77 17.60 1.16
N ALA A 42 9.14 18.62 0.56
CA ALA A 42 7.73 18.59 0.22
C ALA A 42 7.51 19.25 -1.15
N PHE A 43 6.71 18.59 -1.98
CA PHE A 43 6.24 19.10 -3.26
C PHE A 43 4.72 19.19 -3.21
N GLY A 44 4.17 20.39 -3.43
CA GLY A 44 2.75 20.67 -3.15
C GLY A 44 2.50 20.94 -1.66
N ASN A 45 1.25 20.81 -1.23
CA ASN A 45 0.81 21.04 0.14
C ASN A 45 0.85 19.73 0.96
N PRO A 46 1.85 19.53 1.84
CA PRO A 46 1.97 18.30 2.62
C PRO A 46 0.80 18.09 3.60
N GLN A 47 0.05 19.15 3.93
CA GLN A 47 -1.09 19.12 4.85
C GLN A 47 -2.43 18.85 4.16
N ALA A 48 -2.46 18.75 2.82
CA ALA A 48 -3.68 18.44 2.09
C ALA A 48 -4.23 17.06 2.50
N LEU A 49 -5.55 16.99 2.71
CA LEU A 49 -6.21 15.79 3.20
C LEU A 49 -6.50 14.83 2.05
N VAL A 50 -5.97 13.61 2.16
CA VAL A 50 -6.13 12.54 1.19
C VAL A 50 -6.77 11.33 1.86
N PHE A 51 -7.32 10.41 1.07
CA PHE A 51 -7.60 9.06 1.52
C PHE A 51 -6.39 8.18 1.13
N PRO A 52 -5.56 7.70 2.08
CA PRO A 52 -4.46 6.81 1.73
C PRO A 52 -4.92 5.42 1.24
N ARG A 53 -6.18 5.05 1.56
CA ARG A 53 -6.80 3.78 1.19
C ARG A 53 -5.94 2.60 1.64
N SER A 54 -5.64 1.66 0.72
CA SER A 54 -4.84 0.47 1.01
C SER A 54 -3.42 0.73 1.52
N ALA A 55 -2.91 1.96 1.48
CA ALA A 55 -1.64 2.30 2.11
C ALA A 55 -1.66 2.13 3.64
N LEU A 56 -2.84 2.17 4.29
CA LEU A 56 -2.97 2.04 5.75
C LEU A 56 -3.02 0.61 6.28
N LYS A 57 -2.96 -0.40 5.40
CA LYS A 57 -3.08 -1.80 5.79
C LYS A 57 -2.04 -2.29 6.81
N PRO A 58 -0.77 -1.82 6.81
CA PRO A 58 0.16 -2.15 7.89
C PRO A 58 -0.39 -1.78 9.27
N PHE A 59 -1.00 -0.60 9.41
CA PHE A 59 -1.58 -0.16 10.69
C PHE A 59 -2.88 -0.91 11.03
N GLN A 60 -3.66 -1.33 10.03
CA GLN A 60 -4.81 -2.23 10.22
C GLN A 60 -4.37 -3.60 10.74
N ALA A 61 -3.24 -4.11 10.24
CA ALA A 61 -2.66 -5.36 10.73
C ALA A 61 -2.17 -5.21 12.18
N ILE A 62 -1.49 -4.11 12.53
CA ILE A 62 -1.11 -3.80 13.91
C ILE A 62 -2.34 -3.79 14.83
N GLY A 63 -3.41 -3.09 14.44
CA GLY A 63 -4.66 -3.07 15.21
C GLY A 63 -5.32 -4.44 15.35
N SER A 64 -5.28 -5.27 14.30
CA SER A 64 -5.80 -6.64 14.34
C SER A 64 -5.01 -7.52 15.32
N LEU A 65 -3.67 -7.43 15.29
CA LEU A 65 -2.80 -8.17 16.20
C LEU A 65 -3.01 -7.72 17.66
N ARG A 66 -3.10 -6.40 17.91
CA ARG A 66 -3.41 -5.85 19.23
C ARG A 66 -4.80 -6.25 19.74
N ALA A 67 -5.75 -6.48 18.84
CA ALA A 67 -7.07 -7.04 19.14
C ALA A 67 -7.06 -8.58 19.33
N GLY A 68 -5.89 -9.22 19.30
CA GLY A 68 -5.74 -10.65 19.60
C GLY A 68 -5.75 -11.57 18.38
N ALA A 69 -5.77 -11.04 17.15
CA ALA A 69 -5.64 -11.89 15.95
C ALA A 69 -4.34 -12.70 16.01
N LYS A 70 -4.44 -14.02 15.82
CA LYS A 70 -3.29 -14.92 15.80
C LYS A 70 -2.87 -15.17 14.36
N LEU A 71 -1.82 -14.49 13.91
CA LEU A 71 -1.33 -14.57 12.54
C LEU A 71 0.14 -15.03 12.53
N SER A 72 0.49 -15.95 11.62
CA SER A 72 1.89 -16.24 11.29
C SER A 72 2.54 -15.05 10.57
N ASP A 73 3.87 -15.03 10.47
CA ASP A 73 4.60 -13.98 9.72
C ASP A 73 4.05 -13.81 8.29
N GLU A 74 3.85 -14.90 7.56
CA GLU A 74 3.33 -14.85 6.20
C GLU A 74 1.88 -14.34 6.14
N ALA A 75 1.03 -14.74 7.09
CA ALA A 75 -0.34 -14.22 7.23
C ALA A 75 -0.38 -12.74 7.62
N THR A 76 0.57 -12.27 8.45
CA THR A 76 0.73 -10.85 8.77
C THR A 76 1.11 -10.04 7.53
N ALA A 77 1.99 -10.56 6.67
CA ALA A 77 2.31 -9.92 5.40
C ALA A 77 1.08 -9.82 4.48
N LEU A 78 0.28 -10.90 4.40
CA LEU A 78 -0.97 -10.89 3.62
C LEU A 78 -2.03 -9.94 4.21
N ALA A 79 -2.10 -9.79 5.53
CA ALA A 79 -2.97 -8.81 6.18
C ALA A 79 -2.64 -7.37 5.77
N CYS A 80 -1.36 -7.11 5.48
CA CYS A 80 -0.87 -5.83 4.98
C CYS A 80 -1.11 -5.64 3.47
N ALA A 81 -1.52 -6.68 2.75
CA ALA A 81 -1.42 -6.74 1.29
C ALA A 81 -2.51 -6.00 0.53
N SER A 82 -2.17 -5.55 -0.68
CA SER A 82 -3.13 -5.30 -1.75
C SER A 82 -2.81 -6.25 -2.89
N HIS A 83 -2.92 -7.56 -2.66
CA HIS A 83 -2.39 -8.59 -3.55
C HIS A 83 -3.11 -8.66 -4.90
N VAL A 84 -2.48 -9.32 -5.88
CA VAL A 84 -3.07 -9.60 -7.19
C VAL A 84 -3.88 -10.90 -7.23
N GLY A 85 -3.95 -11.66 -6.12
CA GLY A 85 -4.86 -12.80 -6.00
C GLY A 85 -4.38 -14.06 -6.73
N THR A 86 -3.07 -14.27 -6.79
CA THR A 86 -2.50 -15.55 -7.23
C THR A 86 -3.04 -16.72 -6.39
N ARG A 87 -2.89 -17.96 -6.87
CA ARG A 87 -3.27 -19.15 -6.09
C ARG A 87 -2.67 -19.17 -4.68
N GLN A 88 -1.37 -18.87 -4.57
CA GLN A 88 -0.68 -18.79 -3.28
C GLN A 88 -1.31 -17.75 -2.33
N HIS A 89 -1.76 -16.59 -2.84
CA HIS A 89 -2.49 -15.62 -1.99
C HIS A 89 -3.85 -16.18 -1.53
N GLN A 90 -4.59 -16.82 -2.44
CA GLN A 90 -5.91 -17.38 -2.13
C GLN A 90 -5.81 -18.53 -1.11
N GLU A 91 -4.82 -19.40 -1.27
CA GLU A 91 -4.52 -20.51 -0.36
C GLU A 91 -4.14 -20.00 1.03
N LEU A 92 -3.27 -18.99 1.11
CA LEU A 92 -2.88 -18.38 2.37
C LEU A 92 -4.06 -17.72 3.08
N ALA A 93 -4.88 -16.93 2.36
CA ALA A 93 -6.10 -16.34 2.89
C ALA A 93 -7.08 -17.40 3.39
N ALA A 94 -7.27 -18.50 2.65
CA ALA A 94 -8.11 -19.61 3.07
C ALA A 94 -7.58 -20.27 4.35
N SER A 95 -6.25 -20.43 4.48
CA SER A 95 -5.64 -21.00 5.69
C SER A 95 -5.83 -20.10 6.91
N MET A 96 -5.75 -18.77 6.74
CA MET A 96 -6.00 -17.79 7.82
C MET A 96 -7.44 -17.90 8.33
N LEU A 97 -8.40 -18.12 7.44
CA LEU A 97 -9.81 -18.31 7.80
C LEU A 97 -10.02 -19.65 8.49
N ALA A 98 -9.44 -20.74 7.95
CA ALA A 98 -9.56 -22.07 8.52
C ALA A 98 -9.00 -22.15 9.95
N GLN A 99 -7.90 -21.45 10.24
CA GLN A 99 -7.32 -21.34 11.59
C GLN A 99 -8.28 -20.64 12.59
N ALA A 100 -9.15 -19.76 12.10
CA ALA A 100 -10.21 -19.13 12.89
C ALA A 100 -11.53 -19.92 12.92
N GLY A 101 -11.57 -21.13 12.32
CA GLY A 101 -12.79 -21.91 12.15
C GLY A 101 -13.79 -21.28 11.18
N ARG A 102 -13.30 -20.52 10.19
CA ARG A 102 -14.08 -19.75 9.22
C ARG A 102 -13.76 -20.13 7.78
N SER A 103 -14.56 -19.63 6.86
CA SER A 103 -14.43 -19.83 5.43
C SER A 103 -14.53 -18.50 4.68
N GLN A 104 -14.37 -18.55 3.35
CA GLN A 104 -14.52 -17.35 2.52
C GLN A 104 -15.94 -16.75 2.56
N GLU A 105 -16.95 -17.53 2.97
CA GLU A 105 -18.34 -17.06 3.10
C GLU A 105 -18.51 -16.09 4.29
N ASP A 106 -17.56 -16.09 5.24
CA ASP A 106 -17.51 -15.13 6.34
C ASP A 106 -16.85 -13.78 5.92
N LEU A 107 -16.26 -13.72 4.72
CA LEU A 107 -15.65 -12.49 4.20
C LEU A 107 -16.71 -11.54 3.63
N GLN A 108 -16.56 -10.25 3.94
CA GLN A 108 -17.45 -9.17 3.50
C GLN A 108 -16.82 -8.31 2.39
N CYS A 109 -15.56 -8.59 2.00
CA CYS A 109 -14.99 -7.94 0.82
C CYS A 109 -15.70 -8.44 -0.45
N PRO A 110 -15.77 -7.67 -1.55
CA PRO A 110 -16.44 -8.12 -2.77
C PRO A 110 -15.89 -9.42 -3.39
N LEU A 111 -16.72 -10.13 -4.14
CA LEU A 111 -16.26 -11.19 -5.06
C LEU A 111 -15.44 -10.58 -6.20
N SER A 112 -14.28 -11.15 -6.51
CA SER A 112 -13.43 -10.65 -7.60
C SER A 112 -12.79 -11.76 -8.42
N TRP A 113 -12.42 -11.39 -9.65
CA TRP A 113 -11.37 -12.11 -10.38
C TRP A 113 -10.00 -11.73 -9.81
N PRO A 114 -8.99 -12.60 -9.90
CA PRO A 114 -7.61 -12.20 -9.65
C PRO A 114 -7.18 -11.05 -10.55
N GLY A 115 -6.35 -10.15 -10.02
CA GLY A 115 -5.59 -9.19 -10.81
C GLY A 115 -4.43 -9.84 -11.58
N ASP A 116 -3.94 -10.99 -11.11
CA ASP A 116 -2.93 -11.78 -11.81
C ASP A 116 -3.53 -12.41 -13.08
N ALA A 117 -3.00 -12.04 -14.24
CA ALA A 117 -3.52 -12.46 -15.53
C ALA A 117 -3.46 -13.99 -15.71
N LYS A 118 -2.38 -14.63 -15.25
CA LYS A 118 -2.20 -16.08 -15.33
C LYS A 118 -3.24 -16.83 -14.51
N THR A 119 -3.39 -16.48 -13.23
CA THR A 119 -4.38 -17.10 -12.33
C THR A 119 -5.79 -16.84 -12.83
N ARG A 120 -6.08 -15.62 -13.31
CA ARG A 120 -7.38 -15.30 -13.92
C ARG A 120 -7.68 -16.18 -15.13
N GLN A 121 -6.73 -16.35 -16.05
CA GLN A 121 -6.89 -17.23 -17.21
C GLN A 121 -7.13 -18.69 -16.78
N GLN A 122 -6.37 -19.19 -15.81
CA GLN A 122 -6.55 -20.54 -15.28
C GLN A 122 -7.94 -20.75 -14.68
N MET A 123 -8.42 -19.81 -13.86
CA MET A 123 -9.76 -19.90 -13.27
C MET A 123 -10.86 -19.86 -14.35
N ILE A 124 -10.73 -18.99 -15.35
CA ILE A 124 -11.69 -18.92 -16.46
C ILE A 124 -11.70 -20.23 -17.26
N SER A 125 -10.53 -20.74 -17.66
CA SER A 125 -10.42 -22.00 -18.40
C SER A 125 -10.87 -23.21 -17.58
N GLY A 126 -10.77 -23.14 -16.25
CA GLY A 126 -11.27 -24.15 -15.32
C GLY A 126 -12.75 -24.00 -14.95
N ASN A 127 -13.47 -23.02 -15.51
CA ASN A 127 -14.85 -22.67 -15.14
C ASN A 127 -15.05 -22.35 -13.65
N GLU A 128 -14.02 -21.84 -12.97
CA GLU A 128 -14.12 -21.38 -11.59
C GLU A 128 -14.74 -19.98 -11.52
N PRO A 129 -15.64 -19.70 -10.57
CA PRO A 129 -16.25 -18.38 -10.42
C PRO A 129 -15.29 -17.36 -9.77
N LYS A 130 -15.69 -16.09 -9.80
CA LYS A 130 -15.14 -15.08 -8.88
C LYS A 130 -15.31 -15.55 -7.44
N ASN A 131 -14.38 -15.19 -6.57
CA ASN A 131 -14.42 -15.58 -5.16
C ASN A 131 -13.89 -14.45 -4.26
N HIS A 132 -14.11 -14.55 -2.95
CA HIS A 132 -13.67 -13.53 -1.99
C HIS A 132 -12.16 -13.57 -1.77
N LEU A 133 -11.53 -14.75 -1.85
CA LEU A 133 -10.10 -14.94 -1.63
C LEU A 133 -9.24 -14.22 -2.68
N ALA A 134 -9.74 -14.10 -3.91
CA ALA A 134 -9.09 -13.41 -5.02
C ALA A 134 -9.17 -11.88 -4.90
N PHE A 135 -10.05 -11.34 -4.04
CA PHE A 135 -10.12 -9.90 -3.81
C PHE A 135 -8.85 -9.42 -3.09
N ASN A 136 -8.25 -8.34 -3.58
CA ASN A 136 -6.96 -7.82 -3.11
C ASN A 136 -6.88 -7.43 -1.62
N CYS A 137 -8.01 -7.40 -0.91
CA CYS A 137 -8.08 -7.12 0.52
C CYS A 137 -8.45 -8.34 1.37
N SER A 138 -8.54 -9.54 0.78
CA SER A 138 -9.00 -10.74 1.49
C SER A 138 -8.15 -11.04 2.72
N GLY A 139 -6.81 -10.87 2.65
CA GLY A 139 -5.92 -10.99 3.81
C GLY A 139 -6.23 -10.03 4.96
N LYS A 140 -6.48 -8.75 4.67
CA LYS A 140 -6.90 -7.76 5.68
C LYS A 140 -8.22 -8.16 6.33
N HIS A 141 -9.20 -8.61 5.53
CA HIS A 141 -10.49 -9.03 6.07
C HIS A 141 -10.35 -10.30 6.91
N ALA A 142 -9.51 -11.26 6.51
CA ALA A 142 -9.20 -12.45 7.30
C ALA A 142 -8.55 -12.08 8.64
N ALA A 143 -7.69 -11.06 8.68
CA ALA A 143 -7.10 -10.53 9.91
C ALA A 143 -8.14 -9.87 10.83
N PHE A 144 -9.04 -9.04 10.28
CA PHE A 144 -10.15 -8.45 11.04
C PHE A 144 -11.10 -9.51 11.60
N LEU A 145 -11.41 -10.54 10.80
CA LEU A 145 -12.23 -11.65 11.25
C LEU A 145 -11.54 -12.44 12.37
N ASN A 146 -10.24 -12.74 12.24
CA ASN A 146 -9.45 -13.35 13.31
C ASN A 146 -9.49 -12.52 14.61
N ALA A 147 -9.40 -11.19 14.50
CA ALA A 147 -9.52 -10.29 15.64
C ALA A 147 -10.92 -10.35 16.28
N ALA A 148 -11.99 -10.34 15.47
CA ALA A 148 -13.36 -10.46 15.98
C ALA A 148 -13.57 -11.77 16.77
N ILE A 149 -13.05 -12.88 16.25
CA ILE A 149 -13.09 -14.19 16.94
C ILE A 149 -12.28 -14.16 18.24
N ALA A 150 -11.10 -13.54 18.25
CA ALA A 150 -10.28 -13.42 19.46
C ALA A 150 -10.95 -12.58 20.57
N LEU A 151 -11.81 -11.63 20.18
CA LEU A 151 -12.59 -10.77 21.07
C LEU A 151 -13.95 -11.36 21.47
N ASP A 152 -14.30 -12.58 21.02
CA ASP A 152 -15.62 -13.19 21.20
C ASP A 152 -16.77 -12.32 20.68
N GLN A 153 -16.54 -11.60 19.58
CA GLN A 153 -17.53 -10.75 18.91
C GLN A 153 -18.18 -11.46 17.72
N ASP A 154 -19.36 -10.96 17.32
CA ASP A 154 -20.02 -11.42 16.10
C ASP A 154 -19.10 -11.22 14.89
N PRO A 155 -18.70 -12.29 14.17
CA PRO A 155 -17.85 -12.21 13.00
C PRO A 155 -18.45 -11.36 11.87
N HIS A 156 -19.74 -11.07 11.86
CA HIS A 156 -20.34 -10.21 10.85
C HIS A 156 -20.22 -8.70 11.17
N THR A 157 -19.64 -8.35 12.32
CA THR A 157 -19.50 -6.95 12.75
C THR A 157 -18.08 -6.38 12.59
N TYR A 158 -17.11 -7.15 12.08
CA TYR A 158 -15.71 -6.71 12.06
C TYR A 158 -15.45 -5.47 11.20
N LEU A 159 -16.37 -5.05 10.32
CA LEU A 159 -16.29 -3.81 9.54
C LEU A 159 -16.99 -2.62 10.20
N ASP A 160 -17.76 -2.83 11.28
CA ASP A 160 -18.47 -1.75 11.98
C ASP A 160 -17.45 -0.74 12.55
N PRO A 161 -17.50 0.54 12.12
CA PRO A 161 -16.62 1.58 12.65
C PRO A 161 -16.69 1.74 14.18
N ALA A 162 -17.82 1.40 14.80
CA ALA A 162 -18.01 1.45 16.26
C ALA A 162 -17.59 0.15 16.97
N GLY A 163 -17.29 -0.92 16.21
CA GLY A 163 -16.86 -2.21 16.74
C GLY A 163 -15.41 -2.20 17.23
N ALA A 164 -15.08 -3.12 18.14
CA ALA A 164 -13.76 -3.15 18.80
C ALA A 164 -12.61 -3.42 17.82
N VAL A 165 -12.85 -4.22 16.77
CA VAL A 165 -11.85 -4.49 15.72
C VAL A 165 -11.46 -3.20 14.99
N GLN A 166 -12.45 -2.42 14.53
CA GLN A 166 -12.16 -1.16 13.84
C GLN A 166 -11.64 -0.09 14.80
N ALA A 167 -12.14 -0.02 16.03
CA ALA A 167 -11.60 0.88 17.05
C ALA A 167 -10.10 0.62 17.29
N SER A 168 -9.67 -0.65 17.40
CA SER A 168 -8.25 -1.00 17.53
C SER A 168 -7.43 -0.60 16.30
N ALA A 169 -7.96 -0.85 15.09
CA ALA A 169 -7.31 -0.46 13.84
C ALA A 169 -7.17 1.06 13.70
N LEU A 170 -8.21 1.83 14.04
CA LEU A 170 -8.20 3.29 13.99
C LEU A 170 -7.25 3.88 15.04
N ALA A 171 -7.22 3.32 16.25
CA ALA A 171 -6.27 3.74 17.28
C ALA A 171 -4.82 3.53 16.84
N ALA A 172 -4.50 2.39 16.22
CA ALA A 172 -3.18 2.14 15.65
C ALA A 172 -2.85 3.13 14.51
N MET A 173 -3.81 3.50 13.67
CA MET A 173 -3.59 4.53 12.65
C MET A 173 -3.33 5.90 13.26
N GLU A 174 -4.07 6.30 14.30
CA GLU A 174 -3.88 7.60 14.94
C GLU A 174 -2.55 7.70 15.68
N GLU A 175 -2.11 6.63 16.33
CA GLU A 175 -0.80 6.54 16.98
C GLU A 175 0.34 6.72 15.98
N PHE A 176 0.30 6.02 14.84
CA PHE A 176 1.40 6.05 13.89
C PHE A 176 1.31 7.24 12.92
N CYS A 177 0.13 7.50 12.35
CA CYS A 177 -0.03 8.51 11.31
C CYS A 177 -0.45 9.89 11.87
N GLY A 178 -0.96 9.95 13.10
CA GLY A 178 -1.59 11.16 13.63
C GLY A 178 -3.09 11.23 13.33
N PRO A 179 -3.73 12.38 13.61
CA PRO A 179 -5.18 12.45 13.79
C PRO A 179 -5.96 12.16 12.52
N ILE A 180 -6.99 11.31 12.64
CA ILE A 180 -7.95 11.06 11.56
C ILE A 180 -8.90 12.26 11.46
N ARG A 181 -9.05 12.82 10.26
CA ARG A 181 -9.84 14.05 10.03
C ARG A 181 -11.26 13.79 9.57
N PHE A 182 -11.46 12.64 8.94
CA PHE A 182 -12.75 12.18 8.44
C PHE A 182 -12.70 10.66 8.27
N LEU A 183 -13.84 10.01 8.43
CA LEU A 183 -13.97 8.57 8.22
C LEU A 183 -15.03 8.31 7.15
N GLY A 184 -14.58 7.86 5.98
CA GLY A 184 -15.45 7.37 4.91
C GLY A 184 -15.55 5.85 4.91
N THR A 185 -16.05 5.31 3.80
CA THR A 185 -16.11 3.86 3.53
C THR A 185 -15.29 3.54 2.28
N ASP A 186 -14.43 2.52 2.36
CA ASP A 186 -13.63 2.02 1.24
C ASP A 186 -14.47 1.10 0.35
N GLY A 187 -14.05 0.86 -0.89
CA GLY A 187 -14.70 -0.07 -1.83
C GLY A 187 -14.69 -1.54 -1.38
N CYS A 188 -13.90 -1.87 -0.36
CA CYS A 188 -13.96 -3.18 0.30
C CYS A 188 -14.96 -3.24 1.47
N GLY A 189 -15.62 -2.13 1.80
CA GLY A 189 -16.57 -2.00 2.90
C GLY A 189 -15.96 -1.53 4.24
N ALA A 190 -14.64 -1.59 4.39
CA ALA A 190 -13.98 -1.15 5.63
C ALA A 190 -13.94 0.38 5.77
N PRO A 191 -13.78 0.91 7.00
CA PRO A 191 -13.57 2.33 7.21
C PRO A 191 -12.36 2.87 6.41
N ALA A 192 -12.53 4.06 5.82
CA ALA A 192 -11.53 4.75 5.02
C ALA A 192 -11.18 6.11 5.66
N PRO A 193 -10.14 6.16 6.49
CA PRO A 193 -9.69 7.40 7.12
C PRO A 193 -9.12 8.39 6.12
N GLN A 194 -9.42 9.67 6.34
CA GLN A 194 -8.78 10.80 5.68
C GLN A 194 -7.74 11.42 6.63
N MET A 195 -6.54 11.69 6.11
CA MET A 195 -5.43 12.30 6.84
C MET A 195 -4.56 13.11 5.88
N SER A 196 -3.62 13.89 6.39
CA SER A 196 -2.67 14.60 5.53
C SER A 196 -1.67 13.64 4.88
N LEU A 197 -1.09 14.02 3.75
CA LEU A 197 -0.02 13.21 3.15
C LEU A 197 1.22 13.15 4.06
N HIS A 198 1.52 14.24 4.79
CA HIS A 198 2.54 14.25 5.83
C HIS A 198 2.28 13.22 6.93
N SER A 199 1.02 13.09 7.39
CA SER A 199 0.61 12.07 8.36
C SER A 199 0.89 10.66 7.86
N LEU A 200 0.62 10.38 6.59
CA LEU A 200 0.94 9.09 5.97
C LEU A 200 2.46 8.83 5.95
N ALA A 201 3.27 9.81 5.52
CA ALA A 201 4.73 9.69 5.53
C ALA A 201 5.27 9.45 6.95
N SER A 202 4.72 10.16 7.94
CA SER A 202 5.06 10.02 9.36
C SER A 202 4.73 8.62 9.88
N GLY A 203 3.58 8.06 9.50
CA GLY A 203 3.19 6.70 9.87
C GLY A 203 4.17 5.65 9.35
N PHE A 204 4.63 5.79 8.10
CA PHE A 204 5.61 4.88 7.50
C PHE A 204 7.00 5.01 8.12
N HIS A 205 7.44 6.23 8.43
CA HIS A 205 8.66 6.47 9.22
C HIS A 205 8.57 5.79 10.60
N ARG A 206 7.48 6.04 11.35
CA ARG A 206 7.27 5.41 12.66
C ARG A 206 7.15 3.90 12.59
N LEU A 207 6.57 3.34 11.53
CA LEU A 207 6.46 1.88 11.34
C LEU A 207 7.83 1.21 11.36
N VAL A 208 8.83 1.80 10.68
CA VAL A 208 10.19 1.22 10.62
C VAL A 208 11.07 1.57 11.82
N ALA A 209 10.76 2.67 12.51
CA ALA A 209 11.49 3.13 13.69
C ALA A 209 10.93 2.62 15.03
N SER A 210 9.73 2.00 15.02
CA SER A 210 9.04 1.60 16.24
C SER A 210 9.68 0.41 16.94
N GLU A 211 9.69 0.45 18.27
CA GLU A 211 10.01 -0.68 19.15
C GLU A 211 8.77 -1.48 19.59
N ASP A 212 7.56 -1.09 19.15
CA ASP A 212 6.33 -1.84 19.42
C ASP A 212 6.41 -3.24 18.80
N ALA A 213 6.13 -4.27 19.60
CA ALA A 213 6.27 -5.66 19.17
C ALA A 213 5.42 -6.01 17.94
N HIS A 214 4.22 -5.45 17.81
CA HIS A 214 3.34 -5.72 16.67
C HIS A 214 3.78 -4.95 15.43
N ALA A 215 4.28 -3.72 15.58
CA ALA A 215 4.90 -2.98 14.49
C ALA A 215 6.15 -3.69 13.98
N LEU A 216 7.01 -4.19 14.86
CA LEU A 216 8.18 -5.01 14.51
C LEU A 216 7.76 -6.30 13.79
N GLN A 217 6.73 -7.00 14.27
CA GLN A 217 6.19 -8.18 13.60
C GLN A 217 5.69 -7.83 12.19
N VAL A 218 4.92 -6.75 12.03
CA VAL A 218 4.41 -6.30 10.72
C VAL A 218 5.55 -5.92 9.78
N ALA A 219 6.49 -5.08 10.22
CA ALA A 219 7.62 -4.65 9.40
C ALA A 219 8.48 -5.84 8.97
N SER A 220 8.73 -6.77 9.89
CA SER A 220 9.50 -7.98 9.62
C SER A 220 8.77 -8.95 8.70
N ALA A 221 7.47 -9.15 8.89
CA ALA A 221 6.63 -9.99 8.03
C ALA A 221 6.64 -9.51 6.58
N ILE A 222 6.46 -8.20 6.37
CA ILE A 222 6.51 -7.58 5.04
C ILE A 222 7.87 -7.84 4.37
N ARG A 223 8.99 -7.70 5.11
CA ARG A 223 10.34 -7.92 4.57
C ARG A 223 10.67 -9.40 4.31
N ARG A 224 10.16 -10.32 5.13
CA ARG A 224 10.39 -11.78 4.96
C ARG A 224 9.50 -12.40 3.89
N HIS A 225 8.30 -11.85 3.69
CA HIS A 225 7.31 -12.36 2.73
C HIS A 225 6.82 -11.26 1.76
N PRO A 226 7.73 -10.58 1.04
CA PRO A 226 7.36 -9.46 0.17
C PRO A 226 6.42 -9.88 -0.96
N TRP A 227 6.51 -11.14 -1.41
CA TRP A 227 5.63 -11.73 -2.42
C TRP A 227 4.15 -11.54 -2.09
N ALA A 228 3.78 -11.57 -0.80
CA ALA A 228 2.39 -11.52 -0.36
C ALA A 228 1.75 -10.12 -0.52
N ILE A 229 2.56 -9.06 -0.57
CA ILE A 229 2.08 -7.67 -0.53
C ILE A 229 1.33 -7.28 -1.79
N ARG A 230 1.93 -7.60 -2.94
CA ARG A 230 1.32 -7.36 -4.24
C ARG A 230 1.32 -8.63 -5.08
N GLY A 231 2.42 -9.37 -5.12
CA GLY A 231 2.61 -10.56 -5.92
C GLY A 231 4.00 -10.56 -6.59
N PRO A 232 4.53 -11.73 -6.98
CA PRO A 232 5.83 -11.82 -7.64
C PRO A 232 5.96 -10.87 -8.85
N GLY A 233 7.11 -10.22 -8.99
CA GLY A 233 7.41 -9.31 -10.11
C GLY A 233 6.66 -7.97 -10.09
N SER A 234 5.81 -7.70 -9.09
CA SER A 234 5.13 -6.41 -8.98
C SER A 234 6.04 -5.34 -8.35
N PRO A 235 5.84 -4.03 -8.65
CA PRO A 235 6.74 -2.97 -8.19
C PRO A 235 7.03 -2.98 -6.69
N ASN A 236 5.99 -3.00 -5.84
CA ASN A 236 6.17 -3.00 -4.38
C ASN A 236 6.88 -4.25 -3.87
N THR A 237 6.69 -5.39 -4.54
CA THR A 237 7.36 -6.66 -4.20
C THR A 237 8.84 -6.57 -4.51
N LEU A 238 9.20 -6.16 -5.73
CA LEU A 238 10.60 -6.04 -6.18
C LEU A 238 11.38 -5.04 -5.33
N VAL A 239 10.77 -3.89 -4.99
CA VAL A 239 11.37 -2.90 -4.10
C VAL A 239 11.68 -3.52 -2.74
N ALA A 240 10.72 -4.21 -2.12
CA ALA A 240 10.94 -4.85 -0.82
C ALA A 240 11.97 -5.99 -0.86
N GLU A 241 11.93 -6.84 -1.90
CA GLU A 241 12.88 -7.94 -2.10
C GLU A 241 14.32 -7.45 -2.27
N ARG A 242 14.52 -6.40 -3.06
CA ARG A 242 15.86 -5.88 -3.36
C ARG A 242 16.46 -5.10 -2.20
N THR A 243 15.66 -4.32 -1.48
CA THR A 243 16.15 -3.24 -0.61
C THR A 243 15.72 -3.34 0.85
N GLY A 244 14.71 -4.17 1.16
CA GLY A 244 14.04 -4.18 2.45
C GLY A 244 13.17 -2.94 2.73
N ILE A 245 12.99 -2.04 1.75
CA ILE A 245 12.03 -0.93 1.82
C ILE A 245 10.61 -1.51 1.90
N ILE A 246 9.86 -1.06 2.90
CA ILE A 246 8.42 -1.37 2.99
C ILE A 246 7.71 -0.45 2.00
N ALA A 247 7.23 -0.98 0.89
CA ALA A 247 6.48 -0.26 -0.13
C ALA A 247 5.01 -0.67 -0.13
N LYS A 248 4.10 0.32 -0.05
CA LYS A 248 2.66 0.05 0.01
C LYS A 248 1.86 1.02 -0.84
N LEU A 249 1.35 0.50 -1.96
CA LEU A 249 0.40 1.23 -2.79
C LEU A 249 -0.96 1.45 -2.09
N GLY A 250 -1.58 2.58 -2.39
CA GLY A 250 -3.00 2.87 -2.20
C GLY A 250 -3.69 3.03 -3.56
N ALA A 251 -5.02 2.92 -3.56
CA ALA A 251 -5.81 3.26 -4.74
C ALA A 251 -5.71 4.77 -5.03
N GLU A 252 -6.12 5.21 -6.23
CA GLU A 252 -6.14 6.62 -6.61
C GLU A 252 -4.76 7.30 -6.45
N GLY A 253 -3.70 6.67 -6.96
CA GLY A 253 -2.38 7.29 -7.10
C GLY A 253 -1.64 7.55 -5.80
N VAL A 254 -1.96 6.81 -4.73
CA VAL A 254 -1.24 6.88 -3.44
C VAL A 254 -0.12 5.84 -3.40
N LEU A 255 1.04 6.23 -2.88
CA LEU A 255 2.13 5.33 -2.54
C LEU A 255 2.82 5.83 -1.28
N ALA A 256 3.16 4.91 -0.38
CA ALA A 256 4.05 5.21 0.75
C ALA A 256 5.15 4.16 0.84
N MET A 257 6.37 4.62 1.14
CA MET A 257 7.55 3.79 1.31
C MET A 257 8.31 4.19 2.58
N ALA A 258 8.93 3.21 3.25
CA ALA A 258 9.88 3.47 4.32
C ALA A 258 11.09 2.54 4.23
N ALA A 259 12.28 3.13 4.23
CA ALA A 259 13.55 2.43 4.14
C ALA A 259 14.02 1.92 5.52
N PRO A 260 14.86 0.87 5.56
CA PRO A 260 15.51 0.43 6.80
C PRO A 260 16.30 1.52 7.52
N SER A 261 16.79 2.53 6.77
CA SER A 261 17.50 3.68 7.32
C SER A 261 16.61 4.67 8.08
N GLY A 262 15.29 4.49 8.08
CA GLY A 262 14.32 5.38 8.75
C GLY A 262 13.71 6.46 7.85
N HIS A 263 14.26 6.66 6.65
CA HIS A 263 13.66 7.57 5.67
C HIS A 263 12.31 7.06 5.20
N SER A 264 11.38 7.98 4.94
CA SER A 264 10.09 7.63 4.33
C SER A 264 9.70 8.62 3.24
N VAL A 265 8.86 8.15 2.32
CA VAL A 265 8.24 8.98 1.29
C VAL A 265 6.78 8.63 1.16
N ALA A 266 5.93 9.63 0.98
CA ALA A 266 4.54 9.47 0.60
C ALA A 266 4.22 10.32 -0.63
N VAL A 267 3.48 9.75 -1.58
CA VAL A 267 3.08 10.38 -2.84
C VAL A 267 1.57 10.25 -3.02
N LYS A 268 0.93 11.30 -3.53
CA LYS A 268 -0.45 11.29 -4.05
C LYS A 268 -0.48 11.98 -5.42
N MET A 269 -0.83 11.26 -6.47
CA MET A 269 -1.11 11.85 -7.79
C MET A 269 -2.55 12.37 -7.84
N LEU A 270 -2.77 13.61 -8.27
CA LEU A 270 -4.09 14.26 -8.31
C LEU A 270 -5.09 13.48 -9.17
N ASP A 271 -4.65 13.02 -10.33
CA ASP A 271 -5.43 12.26 -11.32
C ASP A 271 -5.62 10.78 -10.97
N GLY A 272 -5.06 10.34 -9.84
CA GLY A 272 -5.11 8.95 -9.40
C GLY A 272 -4.22 7.98 -10.17
N SER A 273 -3.37 8.48 -11.09
CA SER A 273 -2.45 7.67 -11.88
C SER A 273 -1.38 7.00 -11.00
N GLN A 274 -1.00 5.78 -11.39
CA GLN A 274 0.17 5.08 -10.83
C GLN A 274 1.41 5.20 -11.74
N ARG A 275 1.25 5.77 -12.94
CA ARG A 275 2.33 5.85 -13.93
C ARG A 275 3.44 6.76 -13.43
N GLY A 276 4.62 6.18 -13.18
CA GLY A 276 5.79 6.90 -12.66
C GLY A 276 5.79 7.12 -11.15
N THR A 277 4.76 6.69 -10.41
CA THR A 277 4.66 6.91 -8.96
C THR A 277 5.71 6.13 -8.19
N ASP A 278 5.94 4.85 -8.53
CA ASP A 278 7.00 4.04 -7.90
C ASP A 278 8.40 4.60 -8.20
N LEU A 279 8.67 4.93 -9.46
CA LEU A 279 9.94 5.53 -9.86
C LEU A 279 10.18 6.87 -9.13
N LEU A 280 9.15 7.73 -9.04
CA LEU A 280 9.23 9.00 -8.31
C LEU A 280 9.63 8.78 -6.85
N ALA A 281 8.96 7.86 -6.16
CA ALA A 281 9.25 7.57 -4.77
C ALA A 281 10.68 7.03 -4.58
N LEU A 282 11.14 6.15 -5.48
CA LEU A 282 12.50 5.62 -5.46
C LEU A 282 13.55 6.68 -5.73
N GLY A 283 13.34 7.54 -6.73
CA GLY A 283 14.24 8.65 -7.05
C GLY A 283 14.34 9.67 -5.92
N LEU A 284 13.23 9.96 -5.24
CA LEU A 284 13.22 10.79 -4.04
C LEU A 284 14.03 10.13 -2.90
N LEU A 285 13.79 8.85 -2.60
CA LEU A 285 14.57 8.13 -1.58
C LEU A 285 16.06 8.10 -1.90
N ALA A 286 16.44 7.83 -3.16
CA ALA A 286 17.83 7.84 -3.60
C ALA A 286 18.48 9.23 -3.45
N SER A 287 17.75 10.29 -3.83
CA SER A 287 18.24 11.68 -3.75
C SER A 287 18.55 12.13 -2.32
N PHE A 288 17.91 11.50 -1.31
CA PHE A 288 18.16 11.75 0.10
C PHE A 288 19.01 10.66 0.78
N GLY A 289 19.67 9.78 0.01
CA GLY A 289 20.61 8.78 0.54
C GLY A 289 19.96 7.59 1.23
N ALA A 290 18.66 7.34 0.98
CA ALA A 290 17.94 6.21 1.56
C ALA A 290 18.04 4.92 0.72
N LEU A 291 18.61 5.01 -0.49
CA LEU A 291 18.76 3.91 -1.43
C LEU A 291 20.11 4.01 -2.13
N GLU A 292 20.83 2.89 -2.19
CA GLU A 292 22.12 2.84 -2.87
C GLU A 292 21.95 3.03 -4.39
N PRO A 293 22.90 3.71 -5.08
CA PRO A 293 22.79 3.95 -6.51
C PRO A 293 22.64 2.67 -7.36
N GLU A 294 23.28 1.57 -6.94
CA GLU A 294 23.16 0.28 -7.63
C GLU A 294 21.72 -0.27 -7.56
N ASP A 295 21.12 -0.27 -6.37
CA ASP A 295 19.76 -0.75 -6.15
C ASP A 295 18.73 0.15 -6.83
N HIS A 296 18.93 1.46 -6.78
CA HIS A 296 18.11 2.44 -7.49
C HIS A 296 18.11 2.16 -9.01
N ASN A 297 19.29 2.06 -9.61
CA ASN A 297 19.42 1.84 -11.06
C ASN A 297 18.81 0.49 -11.48
N TRP A 298 19.02 -0.55 -10.68
CA TRP A 298 18.41 -1.85 -10.94
C TRP A 298 16.88 -1.77 -10.89
N LEU A 299 16.31 -1.11 -9.88
CA LEU A 299 14.86 -0.94 -9.78
C LEU A 299 14.29 -0.08 -10.91
N VAL A 300 14.96 1.00 -11.32
CA VAL A 300 14.54 1.82 -12.46
C VAL A 300 14.46 0.98 -13.73
N ASP A 301 15.46 0.15 -13.99
CA ASP A 301 15.48 -0.77 -15.14
C ASP A 301 14.33 -1.78 -15.10
N GLN A 302 14.10 -2.43 -13.95
CA GLN A 302 13.04 -3.44 -13.82
C GLN A 302 11.62 -2.86 -13.86
N LEU A 303 11.42 -1.62 -13.39
CA LEU A 303 10.10 -0.99 -13.28
C LEU A 303 9.75 -0.14 -14.50
N THR A 304 10.72 0.21 -15.33
CA THR A 304 10.48 0.85 -16.62
C THR A 304 10.06 -0.20 -17.64
N PRO A 305 8.82 -0.15 -18.18
CA PRO A 305 8.35 -1.18 -19.10
C PRO A 305 9.22 -1.26 -20.36
N GLU A 306 9.52 -2.48 -20.83
CA GLU A 306 10.21 -2.67 -22.09
C GLU A 306 9.43 -2.05 -23.26
N ALA A 307 10.12 -1.17 -23.99
CA ALA A 307 9.57 -0.48 -25.13
C ALA A 307 9.70 -1.31 -26.42
N ALA A 308 8.75 -2.22 -26.66
CA ALA A 308 8.79 -3.13 -27.80
C ALA A 308 8.53 -2.46 -29.18
N THR A 309 7.87 -1.30 -29.21
CA THR A 309 7.52 -0.60 -30.45
C THR A 309 8.27 0.72 -30.58
N ALA A 310 8.46 1.23 -31.81
CA ALA A 310 9.08 2.54 -32.03
C ALA A 310 8.34 3.66 -31.27
N GLY A 311 7.01 3.61 -31.24
CA GLY A 311 6.19 4.56 -30.49
C GLY A 311 6.39 4.44 -28.97
N ALA A 312 6.57 3.24 -28.43
CA ALA A 312 6.88 3.04 -27.01
C ALA A 312 8.30 3.53 -26.68
N LYS A 313 9.28 3.31 -27.57
CA LYS A 313 10.68 3.76 -27.36
C LYS A 313 10.82 5.27 -27.37
N ALA A 314 9.93 5.94 -28.09
CA ALA A 314 9.83 7.39 -28.09
C ALA A 314 9.30 7.96 -26.77
N ALA A 315 8.67 7.14 -25.92
CA ALA A 315 8.05 7.61 -24.68
C ALA A 315 9.07 7.64 -23.54
N GLY A 316 9.10 8.75 -22.80
CA GLY A 316 9.93 8.93 -21.61
C GLY A 316 9.08 9.28 -20.38
N LEU A 317 9.67 9.07 -19.21
CA LEU A 317 9.20 9.64 -17.96
C LEU A 317 10.30 10.57 -17.44
N GLU A 318 9.91 11.72 -16.89
CA GLU A 318 10.83 12.67 -16.26
C GLU A 318 10.22 13.11 -14.93
N LEU A 319 11.06 13.28 -13.90
CA LEU A 319 10.66 14.00 -12.70
C LEU A 319 10.89 15.49 -12.88
N LYS A 320 10.03 16.30 -12.27
CA LYS A 320 10.29 17.75 -12.29
C LYS A 320 11.56 18.07 -11.48
N GLY A 321 12.65 18.31 -12.19
CA GLY A 321 13.94 18.71 -11.63
C GLY A 321 14.96 17.58 -11.44
N ILE A 322 14.63 16.35 -11.85
CA ILE A 322 15.52 15.18 -11.80
C ILE A 322 15.26 14.31 -13.04
N ASP A 323 16.31 13.85 -13.70
CA ASP A 323 16.18 12.81 -14.73
C ASP A 323 16.22 11.44 -14.03
N PHE A 324 15.29 10.56 -14.39
CA PHE A 324 15.24 9.20 -13.86
C PHE A 324 16.45 8.36 -14.27
#